data_AF-A0A932CZC2-F1
#
_entry.id   AF-A0A932CZC2-F1
#
_cell.length_a   1.000
_cell.length_b   1.000
_cell.length_c   1.000
_cell.angle_alpha   90.00
_cell.angle_beta   90.00
_cell.angle_gamma   90.00
#
_symmetry.space_group_name_H-M   'P 1'
#
loop_
_entity.id
_entity.type
_entity.pdbx_description
1 polymer ?
#
loop_
_entity_poly.entity_id
_entity_poly.type
_entity_poly.pdbx_seq_one_letter_code
_entity_poly.pdbx_strand_id
1 'polypeptide(L)'
;MGDHFVVVHRTFDPIEVEVVLDLLAQNGIDARGLGTRHGALIGVGQGILEQRVEVPEDRAAEAAELIAAFLRPEQPVEPEPTAAEPEQPAPPKREATTEPEEPRLRPILAAGAVLAIFGGSHFYARRTVSGLVIALAQLAAFAALLAGDYDAGPAAGLVVVGLLALDLVGGQLAVRAFNHGRRASRGRQLAVSLVGVVLVAGGAGVVASNVPPPAPEPDELDLLVPLLPGPDDERAQDEELFRILELRGLPGFHPDGSGAPDGGSTPP
;
A
#
# COMPACT_ATOMS: atom_id res chain seq x y z
N MET A 1 -44.95 -2.62 -18.44
CA MET A 1 -44.45 -1.84 -17.28
C MET A 1 -43.21 -2.56 -16.80
N GLY A 2 -42.06 -1.89 -16.68
CA GLY A 2 -40.87 -2.53 -16.14
C GLY A 2 -41.03 -2.67 -14.63
N ASP A 3 -40.71 -3.85 -14.09
CA ASP A 3 -40.74 -4.07 -12.65
C ASP A 3 -39.76 -3.11 -11.96
N HIS A 4 -40.28 -2.34 -11.01
CA HIS A 4 -39.51 -1.35 -10.26
C HIS A 4 -38.81 -2.05 -9.09
N PHE A 5 -37.49 -1.96 -9.05
CA PHE A 5 -36.65 -2.59 -8.01
C PHE A 5 -36.26 -1.54 -6.96
N VAL A 6 -36.29 -1.92 -5.69
CA VAL A 6 -35.94 -1.06 -4.56
C VAL A 6 -34.90 -1.73 -3.66
N VAL A 7 -33.99 -0.93 -3.10
CA VAL A 7 -32.91 -1.40 -2.21
C VAL A 7 -33.48 -1.72 -0.83
N VAL A 8 -33.36 -2.98 -0.40
CA VAL A 8 -33.82 -3.45 0.92
C VAL A 8 -32.70 -3.73 1.91
N HIS A 9 -31.48 -3.97 1.43
CA HIS A 9 -30.31 -4.21 2.29
C HIS A 9 -29.02 -3.61 1.72
N ARG A 10 -28.11 -3.19 2.60
CA ARG A 10 -26.80 -2.64 2.24
C ARG A 10 -25.72 -3.18 3.17
N THR A 11 -24.63 -3.65 2.60
CA THR A 11 -23.48 -4.16 3.38
C THR A 11 -22.18 -3.97 2.59
N PHE A 12 -21.04 -4.05 3.28
CA PHE A 12 -19.70 -4.11 2.67
C PHE A 12 -19.15 -5.54 2.62
N ASP A 13 -19.88 -6.51 3.20
CA ASP A 13 -19.49 -7.91 3.21
C ASP A 13 -20.10 -8.64 1.99
N PRO A 14 -19.28 -9.10 1.04
CA PRO A 14 -19.78 -9.86 -0.12
C PRO A 14 -20.45 -11.17 0.27
N ILE A 15 -20.01 -11.83 1.35
CA ILE A 15 -20.59 -13.11 1.80
C ILE A 15 -21.99 -12.86 2.33
N GLU A 16 -22.19 -11.78 3.10
CA GLU A 16 -23.50 -11.40 3.62
C GLU A 16 -24.51 -11.13 2.48
N VAL A 17 -24.07 -10.49 1.38
CA VAL A 17 -24.93 -10.31 0.18
C VAL A 17 -25.34 -11.65 -0.43
N GLU A 18 -24.40 -12.58 -0.61
CA GLU A 18 -24.71 -13.90 -1.19
C GLU A 18 -25.68 -14.68 -0.30
N VAL A 19 -25.47 -14.66 1.02
CA VAL A 19 -26.37 -15.29 1.99
C VAL A 19 -27.77 -14.67 1.95
N VAL A 20 -27.88 -13.34 1.90
CA VAL A 20 -29.17 -12.66 1.79
C VAL A 20 -29.86 -12.96 0.46
N LEU A 21 -29.13 -13.02 -0.65
CA LEU A 21 -29.71 -13.38 -1.95
C LEU A 21 -30.25 -14.80 -1.96
N ASP A 22 -29.50 -15.76 -1.39
CA ASP A 22 -29.95 -17.15 -1.29
C ASP A 22 -31.18 -17.28 -0.38
N LEU A 23 -31.19 -16.59 0.76
CA LEU A 23 -32.34 -16.51 1.66
C LEU A 23 -33.61 -16.04 0.94
N LEU A 24 -33.50 -14.94 0.17
CA LEU A 24 -34.64 -14.39 -0.57
C LEU A 24 -35.10 -15.33 -1.69
N ALA A 25 -34.16 -15.98 -2.39
CA ALA A 25 -34.47 -16.94 -3.43
C ALA A 25 -35.20 -18.18 -2.88
N GLN A 26 -34.79 -18.70 -1.72
CA GLN A 26 -35.46 -19.82 -1.03
C GLN A 26 -36.91 -19.48 -0.64
N ASN A 27 -37.24 -18.20 -0.46
CA ASN A 27 -38.59 -17.71 -0.17
C ASN A 27 -39.35 -17.24 -1.43
N GLY A 28 -38.82 -17.50 -2.63
CA GLY A 28 -39.47 -17.16 -3.89
C GLY A 28 -39.48 -15.66 -4.20
N ILE A 29 -38.58 -14.88 -3.63
CA ILE A 29 -38.43 -13.45 -3.91
C ILE A 29 -37.27 -13.27 -4.91
N ASP A 30 -37.57 -12.73 -6.10
CA ASP A 30 -36.52 -12.36 -7.05
C ASP A 30 -35.70 -11.20 -6.48
N ALA A 31 -34.40 -11.41 -6.33
CA ALA A 31 -33.50 -10.46 -5.70
C ALA A 31 -32.22 -10.30 -6.53
N ARG A 32 -31.71 -9.07 -6.61
CA ARG A 32 -30.52 -8.73 -7.38
C ARG A 32 -29.50 -8.06 -6.48
N GLY A 33 -28.33 -8.67 -6.37
CA GLY A 33 -27.17 -8.02 -5.77
C GLY A 33 -26.50 -7.08 -6.77
N LEU A 34 -26.52 -5.78 -6.49
CA LEU A 34 -25.75 -4.74 -7.17
C LEU A 34 -24.46 -4.45 -6.42
N GLY A 35 -23.35 -4.47 -7.15
CA GLY A 35 -22.00 -4.30 -6.61
C GLY A 35 -20.98 -5.07 -7.44
N THR A 36 -19.72 -5.04 -7.02
CA THR A 36 -18.64 -5.76 -7.73
C THR A 36 -18.64 -7.24 -7.35
N ARG A 37 -19.41 -8.06 -8.09
CA ARG A 37 -19.35 -9.53 -7.99
C ARG A 37 -17.96 -10.10 -8.31
N HIS A 38 -17.15 -9.36 -9.05
CA HIS A 38 -15.76 -9.71 -9.41
C HIS A 38 -14.74 -8.98 -8.54
N GLY A 39 -14.94 -8.97 -7.22
CA GLY A 39 -13.99 -8.30 -6.35
C GLY A 39 -12.56 -8.87 -6.43
N ALA A 40 -12.39 -10.14 -6.83
CA ALA A 40 -11.08 -10.74 -7.10
C ALA A 40 -10.30 -10.03 -8.22
N LEU A 41 -10.99 -9.43 -9.21
CA LEU A 41 -10.37 -8.65 -10.30
C LEU A 41 -9.91 -7.26 -9.84
N ILE A 42 -10.45 -6.75 -8.74
CA ILE A 42 -10.12 -5.42 -8.17
C ILE A 42 -9.09 -5.54 -7.03
N GLY A 43 -8.63 -6.76 -6.72
CA GLY A 43 -7.62 -7.02 -5.68
C GLY A 43 -8.09 -6.60 -4.28
N VAL A 44 -7.18 -6.03 -3.48
CA VAL A 44 -7.36 -5.66 -2.05
C VAL A 44 -8.51 -4.68 -1.73
N GLY A 45 -9.29 -4.27 -2.75
CA GLY A 45 -10.38 -3.30 -2.66
C GLY A 45 -11.79 -3.86 -2.46
N GLN A 46 -11.99 -5.18 -2.29
CA GLN A 46 -13.34 -5.79 -2.23
C GLN A 46 -14.27 -5.18 -1.15
N GLY A 47 -13.72 -4.78 -0.01
CA GLY A 47 -14.51 -4.17 1.08
C GLY A 47 -14.70 -2.65 0.98
N ILE A 48 -14.34 -2.03 -0.15
CA ILE A 48 -14.41 -0.56 -0.31
C ILE A 48 -15.76 -0.13 -0.90
N LEU A 49 -16.40 -0.97 -1.70
CA LEU A 49 -17.65 -0.64 -2.39
C LEU A 49 -18.83 -1.21 -1.59
N GLU A 50 -19.79 -0.33 -1.27
CA GLU A 50 -21.07 -0.71 -0.68
C GLU A 50 -21.84 -1.56 -1.68
N GLN A 51 -22.26 -2.75 -1.25
CA GLN A 51 -23.09 -3.65 -2.03
C GLN A 51 -24.55 -3.50 -1.60
N ARG A 52 -25.47 -3.71 -2.54
CA ARG A 52 -26.90 -3.48 -2.35
C ARG A 52 -27.69 -4.69 -2.81
N VAL A 53 -28.71 -5.06 -2.04
CA VAL A 53 -29.71 -6.05 -2.44
C VAL A 53 -30.97 -5.31 -2.84
N GLU A 54 -31.40 -5.53 -4.08
CA GLU A 54 -32.62 -4.97 -4.64
C GLU A 54 -33.66 -6.05 -4.89
N VAL A 55 -34.93 -5.73 -4.64
CA VAL A 55 -36.08 -6.61 -4.85
C VAL A 55 -37.22 -5.83 -5.53
N PRO A 56 -38.19 -6.49 -6.18
CA PRO A 56 -39.41 -5.85 -6.65
C PRO A 56 -40.12 -5.07 -5.54
N GLU A 57 -40.62 -3.88 -5.85
CA GLU A 57 -41.23 -2.96 -4.88
C GLU A 57 -42.42 -3.58 -4.12
N ASP A 58 -43.21 -4.42 -4.80
CA ASP A 58 -44.33 -5.16 -4.22
C ASP A 58 -43.92 -6.22 -3.19
N ARG A 59 -42.65 -6.67 -3.22
CA ARG A 59 -42.07 -7.66 -2.29
C ARG A 59 -41.14 -7.03 -1.25
N ALA A 60 -40.91 -5.72 -1.30
CA ALA A 60 -39.90 -5.04 -0.49
C ALA A 60 -40.11 -5.18 1.02
N ALA A 61 -41.37 -5.09 1.48
CA ALA A 61 -41.70 -5.19 2.91
C ALA A 61 -41.42 -6.60 3.46
N GLU A 62 -41.82 -7.63 2.72
CA GLU A 62 -41.61 -9.04 3.08
C GLU A 62 -40.11 -9.39 3.08
N ALA A 63 -39.37 -8.93 2.06
CA ALA A 63 -37.92 -9.12 1.99
C ALA A 63 -37.20 -8.46 3.19
N ALA A 64 -37.57 -7.24 3.55
CA ALA A 64 -36.98 -6.54 4.69
C ALA A 64 -37.24 -7.26 6.02
N GLU A 65 -38.44 -7.83 6.21
CA GLU A 65 -38.78 -8.62 7.39
C GLU A 65 -37.96 -9.91 7.49
N LEU A 66 -37.83 -10.66 6.39
CA LEU A 66 -37.00 -11.87 6.33
C LEU A 66 -35.53 -11.59 6.65
N ILE A 67 -34.97 -10.54 6.04
CA ILE A 67 -33.57 -10.14 6.29
C ILE A 67 -33.39 -9.74 7.76
N ALA A 68 -34.33 -8.96 8.31
CA ALA A 68 -34.26 -8.55 9.71
C ALA A 68 -34.41 -9.72 10.69
N ALA A 69 -35.21 -10.73 10.36
CA ALA A 69 -35.37 -11.94 11.16
C ALA A 69 -34.10 -12.80 11.12
N PHE A 70 -33.49 -12.96 9.94
CA PHE A 70 -32.30 -13.79 9.73
C PHE A 70 -31.03 -13.16 10.31
N LEU A 71 -30.83 -11.85 10.12
CA LEU A 71 -29.64 -11.13 10.61
C LEU A 71 -29.75 -10.73 12.09
N ARG A 72 -30.88 -11.00 12.76
CA ARG A 72 -31.01 -10.74 14.18
C ARG A 72 -30.02 -11.66 14.89
N PRO A 73 -28.96 -11.14 15.55
CA PRO A 73 -28.09 -12.00 16.33
C PRO A 73 -28.98 -12.68 17.36
N GLU A 74 -28.90 -14.01 17.46
CA GLU A 74 -29.52 -14.73 18.56
C GLU A 74 -29.08 -14.04 19.84
N GLN A 75 -29.99 -13.25 20.42
CA GLN A 75 -29.76 -12.72 21.75
C GLN A 75 -29.49 -13.96 22.60
N PRO A 76 -28.38 -14.01 23.36
CA PRO A 76 -28.15 -15.10 24.28
C PRO A 76 -29.43 -15.23 25.09
N VAL A 77 -30.11 -16.36 24.94
CA VAL A 77 -31.28 -16.67 25.76
C VAL A 77 -30.73 -16.67 27.17
N GLU A 78 -30.96 -15.59 27.92
CA GLU A 78 -30.66 -15.57 29.34
C GLU A 78 -31.34 -16.81 29.90
N PRO A 79 -30.59 -17.76 30.48
CA PRO A 79 -31.18 -18.99 30.99
C PRO A 79 -32.30 -18.59 31.95
N GLU A 80 -33.48 -19.20 31.78
CA GLU A 80 -34.59 -18.99 32.71
C GLU A 80 -34.05 -19.11 34.14
N PRO A 81 -34.38 -18.18 35.04
CA PRO A 81 -33.81 -18.15 36.37
C PRO A 81 -34.27 -19.41 37.12
N THR A 82 -33.42 -20.44 37.12
CA THR A 82 -33.52 -21.55 38.06
C THR A 82 -33.48 -20.94 39.45
N ALA A 83 -34.56 -21.15 40.18
CA ALA A 83 -34.78 -20.61 41.51
C ALA A 83 -33.57 -20.88 42.44
N ALA A 84 -33.22 -19.83 43.19
CA ALA A 84 -32.27 -19.81 44.31
C ALA A 84 -30.77 -19.65 43.99
N GLU A 85 -30.40 -18.52 43.40
CA GLU A 85 -29.12 -17.88 43.73
C GLU A 85 -29.36 -16.49 44.34
N PRO A 86 -28.60 -16.11 45.38
CA PRO A 86 -28.80 -14.86 46.12
C PRO A 86 -28.60 -13.65 45.20
N GLU A 87 -29.55 -12.71 45.25
CA GLU A 87 -29.55 -11.43 44.54
C GLU A 87 -28.16 -10.76 44.60
N GLN A 88 -27.40 -10.90 43.52
CA GLN A 88 -26.33 -9.96 43.25
C GLN A 88 -26.98 -8.65 42.81
N PRO A 89 -26.63 -7.50 43.40
CA PRO A 89 -27.22 -6.22 43.05
C PRO A 89 -26.99 -5.98 41.56
N ALA A 90 -28.10 -5.81 40.82
CA ALA A 90 -28.07 -5.54 39.39
C ALA A 90 -27.08 -4.41 39.11
N PRO A 91 -26.15 -4.58 38.14
CA PRO A 91 -25.24 -3.52 37.77
C PRO A 91 -26.09 -2.29 37.41
N PRO A 92 -25.75 -1.10 37.93
CA PRO A 92 -26.55 0.10 37.70
C PRO A 92 -26.75 0.25 36.19
N LYS A 93 -28.02 0.37 35.77
CA LYS A 93 -28.38 0.78 34.41
C LYS A 93 -27.55 2.01 34.10
N ARG A 94 -26.48 1.84 33.31
CA ARG A 94 -25.73 2.95 32.74
C ARG A 94 -26.75 3.68 31.89
N GLU A 95 -27.26 4.80 32.41
CA GLU A 95 -27.94 5.80 31.62
C GLU A 95 -27.07 5.99 30.37
N ALA A 96 -27.64 5.70 29.20
CA ALA A 96 -26.97 5.86 27.93
C ALA A 96 -26.70 7.35 27.78
N THR A 97 -25.58 7.81 28.33
CA THR A 97 -25.00 9.11 28.05
C THR A 97 -24.82 9.13 26.54
N THR A 98 -25.68 9.89 25.86
CA THR A 98 -25.63 10.23 24.44
C THR A 98 -24.37 11.05 24.17
N GLU A 99 -23.20 10.45 24.38
CA GLU A 99 -21.98 10.98 23.81
C GLU A 99 -22.11 10.81 22.28
N PRO A 100 -21.97 11.90 21.51
CA PRO A 100 -22.11 11.85 20.07
C PRO A 100 -21.08 10.87 19.51
N GLU A 101 -21.56 9.80 18.86
CA GLU A 101 -20.72 8.81 18.20
C GLU A 101 -19.83 9.53 17.18
N GLU A 102 -18.51 9.38 17.30
CA GLU A 102 -17.58 10.03 16.38
C GLU A 102 -17.87 9.56 14.94
N PRO A 103 -18.00 10.48 13.96
CA PRO A 103 -18.35 10.11 12.60
C PRO A 103 -17.28 9.20 11.97
N ARG A 104 -17.73 8.10 11.35
CA ARG A 104 -16.86 7.14 10.67
C ARG A 104 -16.15 7.79 9.49
N LEU A 105 -14.86 7.53 9.37
CA LEU A 105 -14.01 8.05 8.30
C LEU A 105 -14.13 7.18 7.04
N ARG A 106 -14.06 7.80 5.86
CA ARG A 106 -14.18 7.13 4.55
C ARG A 106 -12.78 6.82 3.99
N PRO A 107 -12.43 5.54 3.76
CA PRO A 107 -11.12 5.14 3.22
C PRO A 107 -10.75 5.83 1.89
N ILE A 108 -11.72 6.03 1.00
CA ILE A 108 -11.54 6.71 -0.30
C ILE A 108 -11.03 8.15 -0.12
N LEU A 109 -11.55 8.88 0.87
CA LEU A 109 -11.10 10.25 1.14
C LEU A 109 -9.67 10.26 1.68
N ALA A 110 -9.28 9.25 2.45
CA ALA A 110 -7.90 9.10 2.90
C ALA A 110 -6.93 8.85 1.73
N ALA A 111 -7.36 8.13 0.69
CA ALA A 111 -6.54 7.92 -0.51
C ALA A 111 -6.36 9.23 -1.29
N GLY A 112 -7.45 9.99 -1.46
CA GLY A 112 -7.39 11.32 -2.07
C GLY A 112 -6.50 12.30 -1.29
N ALA A 113 -6.47 12.20 0.04
CA ALA A 113 -5.66 13.08 0.89
C ALA A 113 -4.15 12.93 0.65
N VAL A 114 -3.66 11.76 0.22
CA VAL A 114 -2.23 11.53 -0.12
C VAL A 114 -1.77 12.46 -1.24
N LEU A 115 -2.67 12.78 -2.19
CA LEU A 115 -2.35 13.62 -3.34
C LEU A 115 -2.43 15.12 -3.01
N ALA A 116 -3.16 15.49 -1.96
CA ALA A 116 -3.36 16.89 -1.60
C ALA A 116 -2.22 17.43 -0.75
N ILE A 117 -1.73 16.65 0.22
CA ILE A 117 -0.73 17.06 1.20
C ILE A 117 0.15 15.88 1.57
N PHE A 118 1.45 16.12 1.75
CA PHE A 118 2.38 15.14 2.32
C PHE A 118 1.89 14.62 3.69
N GLY A 119 1.83 13.29 3.85
CA GLY A 119 1.27 12.65 5.04
C GLY A 119 -0.26 12.76 5.20
N GLY A 120 -0.98 13.20 4.16
CA GLY A 120 -2.38 13.61 4.22
C GLY A 120 -3.34 12.52 4.70
N SER A 121 -3.10 11.27 4.34
CA SER A 121 -3.95 10.14 4.73
C SER A 121 -3.92 9.87 6.24
N HIS A 122 -2.76 10.04 6.88
CA HIS A 122 -2.57 9.89 8.32
C HIS A 122 -3.19 11.04 9.10
N PHE A 123 -3.10 12.27 8.58
CA PHE A 123 -3.82 13.41 9.16
C PHE A 123 -5.33 13.21 9.09
N TYR A 124 -5.84 12.72 7.95
CA TYR A 124 -7.25 12.35 7.82
C TYR A 124 -7.66 11.29 8.85
N ALA A 125 -6.81 10.28 9.09
CA ALA A 125 -7.02 9.25 10.11
C ALA A 125 -6.75 9.69 11.57
N ARG A 126 -6.57 10.99 11.82
CA ARG A 126 -6.26 11.58 13.15
C ARG A 126 -4.98 11.02 13.79
N ARG A 127 -4.00 10.58 12.99
CA ARG A 127 -2.67 10.13 13.44
C ARG A 127 -1.61 11.19 13.15
N THR A 128 -1.69 12.30 13.87
CA THR A 128 -0.86 13.49 13.63
C THR A 128 0.64 13.23 13.70
N VAL A 129 1.09 12.36 14.61
CA VAL A 129 2.52 12.05 14.76
C VAL A 129 3.04 11.29 13.54
N SER A 130 2.37 10.22 13.12
CA SER A 130 2.77 9.48 11.92
C SER A 130 2.67 10.34 10.66
N GLY A 131 1.62 11.16 10.53
CA GLY A 131 1.46 12.10 9.42
C GLY A 131 2.61 13.10 9.34
N LEU A 132 3.04 13.67 10.48
CA LEU A 132 4.17 14.62 10.51
C LEU A 132 5.49 13.95 10.13
N VAL A 133 5.78 12.76 10.65
CA VAL A 133 7.02 12.02 10.33
C VAL A 133 7.09 11.71 8.84
N ILE A 134 6.00 11.19 8.26
CA ILE A 134 5.92 10.87 6.84
C ILE A 134 6.02 12.15 5.99
N ALA A 135 5.36 13.23 6.41
CA ALA A 135 5.41 14.50 5.69
C ALA A 135 6.83 15.08 5.63
N LEU A 136 7.55 15.08 6.75
CA LEU A 136 8.95 15.53 6.81
C LEU A 136 9.86 14.64 5.97
N ALA A 137 9.66 13.32 6.00
CA ALA A 137 10.43 12.39 5.17
C ALA A 137 10.16 12.61 3.67
N GLN A 138 8.91 12.84 3.27
CA GLN A 138 8.56 13.13 1.87
C GLN A 138 9.16 14.45 1.40
N LEU A 139 9.11 15.51 2.22
CA LEU A 139 9.75 16.79 1.92
C LEU A 139 11.26 16.65 1.77
N ALA A 140 11.92 15.91 2.67
CA ALA A 140 13.36 15.67 2.59
C ALA A 140 13.75 14.86 1.35
N ALA A 141 12.99 13.80 1.03
CA ALA A 141 13.22 12.99 -0.16
C ALA A 141 12.99 13.78 -1.45
N PHE A 142 11.97 14.63 -1.49
CA PHE A 142 11.69 15.50 -2.63
C PHE A 142 12.76 16.58 -2.80
N ALA A 143 13.23 17.19 -1.70
CA ALA A 143 14.35 18.13 -1.74
C ALA A 143 15.64 17.45 -2.23
N ALA A 144 15.92 16.22 -1.77
CA ALA A 144 17.05 15.43 -2.26
C ALA A 144 16.92 15.06 -3.74
N LEU A 145 15.71 14.79 -4.22
CA LEU A 145 15.44 14.53 -5.63
C LEU A 145 15.69 15.78 -6.50
N LEU A 146 15.33 16.96 -6.01
CA LEU A 146 15.55 18.23 -6.72
C LEU A 146 17.01 18.71 -6.69
N ALA A 147 17.73 18.41 -5.61
CA ALA A 147 19.12 18.82 -5.42
C ALA A 147 20.14 17.78 -5.89
N GLY A 148 19.71 16.54 -6.12
CA GLY A 148 20.58 15.41 -6.38
C GLY A 148 21.20 15.43 -7.76
N ASP A 149 22.47 15.07 -7.83
CA ASP A 149 23.15 14.72 -9.07
C ASP A 149 22.59 13.40 -9.63
N TYR A 150 23.00 13.06 -10.85
CA TYR A 150 22.52 11.89 -11.58
C TYR A 150 22.59 10.58 -10.75
N ASP A 151 23.62 10.45 -9.92
CA ASP A 151 23.83 9.25 -9.09
C ASP A 151 22.85 9.14 -7.90
N ALA A 152 22.40 10.28 -7.36
CA ALA A 152 21.52 10.32 -6.19
C ALA A 152 20.02 10.39 -6.57
N GLY A 153 19.72 10.89 -7.78
CA GLY A 153 18.36 11.08 -8.29
C GLY A 153 17.49 9.81 -8.26
N PRO A 154 17.95 8.65 -8.79
CA PRO A 154 17.17 7.42 -8.79
C PRO A 154 16.80 6.94 -7.38
N ALA A 155 17.75 6.99 -6.45
CA ALA A 155 17.51 6.62 -5.05
C ALA A 155 16.46 7.54 -4.42
N ALA A 156 16.60 8.85 -4.57
CA ALA A 156 15.64 9.82 -4.04
C ALA A 156 14.25 9.64 -4.65
N GLY A 157 14.15 9.35 -5.95
CA GLY A 157 12.90 9.06 -6.64
C GLY A 157 12.19 7.82 -6.08
N LEU A 158 12.93 6.73 -5.87
CA LEU A 158 12.42 5.52 -5.24
C LEU A 158 11.94 5.77 -3.81
N VAL A 159 12.65 6.60 -3.03
CA VAL A 159 12.22 6.99 -1.68
C VAL A 159 10.90 7.76 -1.74
N VAL A 160 10.76 8.74 -2.65
CA VAL A 160 9.49 9.49 -2.80
C VAL A 160 8.33 8.56 -3.11
N VAL A 161 8.48 7.66 -4.09
CA VAL A 161 7.43 6.71 -4.47
C VAL A 161 7.10 5.75 -3.31
N GLY A 162 8.13 5.22 -2.64
CA GLY A 162 7.94 4.32 -1.50
C GLY A 162 7.25 5.01 -0.31
N LEU A 163 7.56 6.27 -0.03
CA LEU A 163 6.90 7.04 1.02
C LEU A 163 5.46 7.41 0.67
N LEU A 164 5.14 7.67 -0.60
CA LEU A 164 3.76 7.85 -1.05
C LEU A 164 2.94 6.55 -0.87
N ALA A 165 3.51 5.40 -1.23
CA ALA A 165 2.88 4.10 -1.01
C ALA A 165 2.70 3.80 0.49
N LEU A 166 3.71 4.11 1.31
CA LEU A 166 3.63 3.98 2.76
C LEU A 166 2.53 4.87 3.35
N ASP A 167 2.41 6.12 2.91
CA ASP A 167 1.35 7.04 3.33
C ASP A 167 -0.02 6.50 2.93
N LEU A 168 -0.17 6.08 1.68
CA LEU A 168 -1.43 5.53 1.17
C LEU A 168 -1.87 4.32 1.99
N VAL A 169 -1.05 3.26 2.03
CA VAL A 169 -1.40 2.00 2.70
C VAL A 169 -1.55 2.20 4.20
N GLY A 170 -0.62 2.92 4.84
CA GLY A 170 -0.65 3.21 6.26
C GLY A 170 -1.88 4.02 6.68
N GLY A 171 -2.27 5.01 5.87
CA GLY A 171 -3.48 5.81 6.09
C GLY A 171 -4.77 5.00 5.97
N GLN A 172 -4.86 4.11 4.97
CA GLN A 172 -6.01 3.20 4.84
C GLN A 172 -6.18 2.31 6.08
N LEU A 173 -5.07 1.72 6.55
CA LEU A 173 -5.06 0.91 7.77
C LEU A 173 -5.38 1.74 9.02
N ALA A 174 -4.91 2.99 9.08
CA ALA A 174 -5.20 3.91 10.16
C ALA A 174 -6.69 4.29 10.23
N VAL A 175 -7.34 4.55 9.08
CA VAL A 175 -8.78 4.79 9.00
C VAL A 175 -9.57 3.57 9.47
N ARG A 176 -9.20 2.35 9.03
CA ARG A 176 -9.84 1.12 9.50
C ARG A 176 -9.68 0.97 11.01
N ALA A 177 -8.48 1.16 11.54
CA ALA A 177 -8.23 1.10 12.97
C ALA A 177 -9.07 2.14 13.74
N PHE A 178 -9.18 3.37 13.23
CA PHE A 178 -10.00 4.42 13.81
C PHE A 178 -11.48 4.04 13.84
N ASN A 179 -12.04 3.54 12.73
CA ASN A 179 -13.42 3.10 12.64
C ASN A 179 -13.73 1.90 13.56
N HIS A 180 -12.72 1.12 13.94
CA HIS A 180 -12.84 0.04 14.94
C HIS A 180 -12.53 0.49 16.39
N GLY A 181 -12.39 1.79 16.65
CA GLY A 181 -12.06 2.31 17.98
C GLY A 181 -10.62 2.01 18.45
N ARG A 182 -9.75 1.48 17.57
CA ARG A 182 -8.36 1.16 17.90
C ARG A 182 -7.47 2.39 17.79
N ARG A 183 -7.21 3.04 18.93
CA ARG A 183 -6.31 4.20 19.03
C ARG A 183 -4.89 3.74 19.41
N ALA A 184 -3.93 3.92 18.50
CA ALA A 184 -2.53 3.65 18.80
C ALA A 184 -1.94 4.78 19.67
N SER A 185 -1.11 4.43 20.66
CA SER A 185 -0.37 5.42 21.44
C SER A 185 0.59 6.22 20.57
N ARG A 186 0.92 7.46 20.98
CA ARG A 186 1.84 8.35 20.24
C ARG A 186 3.21 7.71 20.02
N GLY A 187 3.74 7.01 21.04
CA GLY A 187 5.02 6.30 20.94
C GLY A 187 4.99 5.18 19.89
N ARG A 188 3.90 4.39 19.84
CA ARG A 188 3.72 3.35 18.82
C ARG A 188 3.58 3.96 17.42
N GLN A 189 2.84 5.06 17.29
CA GLN A 189 2.71 5.79 16.02
C GLN A 189 4.09 6.25 15.50
N LEU A 190 4.89 6.87 16.37
CA LEU A 190 6.25 7.32 16.05
C LEU A 190 7.15 6.16 15.62
N ALA A 191 7.23 5.11 16.45
CA ALA A 191 8.08 3.95 16.18
C ALA A 191 7.74 3.28 14.83
N VAL A 192 6.45 3.03 14.58
CA VAL A 192 6.00 2.41 13.32
C VAL A 192 6.31 3.32 12.12
N SER A 193 6.08 4.64 12.23
CA SER A 193 6.40 5.56 11.13
C SER A 193 7.89 5.65 10.84
N LEU A 194 8.74 5.70 11.87
CA LEU A 194 10.21 5.75 11.69
C LEU A 194 10.73 4.45 11.07
N VAL A 195 10.28 3.29 11.55
CA VAL A 195 10.64 2.00 10.97
C VAL A 195 10.22 1.95 9.49
N GLY A 196 9.00 2.38 9.16
CA GLY A 196 8.53 2.44 7.77
C GLY A 196 9.41 3.32 6.89
N VAL A 197 9.78 4.52 7.35
CA VAL A 197 10.66 5.45 6.62
C VAL A 197 12.05 4.84 6.41
N VAL A 198 12.64 4.23 7.46
CA VAL A 198 13.96 3.59 7.37
C VAL A 198 13.95 2.42 6.40
N LEU A 199 12.90 1.59 6.41
CA LEU A 199 12.77 0.47 5.48
C LEU A 199 12.65 0.93 4.02
N VAL A 200 11.87 1.99 3.76
CA VAL A 200 11.76 2.58 2.42
C VAL A 200 13.10 3.15 1.96
N ALA A 201 13.77 3.94 2.80
CA ALA A 201 15.05 4.56 2.48
C ALA A 201 16.15 3.51 2.25
N GLY A 202 16.27 2.53 3.15
CA GLY A 202 17.23 1.43 3.02
C GLY A 202 16.97 0.57 1.79
N GLY A 203 15.70 0.22 1.51
CA GLY A 203 15.32 -0.52 0.32
C GLY A 203 15.64 0.23 -0.98
N ALA A 204 15.34 1.53 -1.03
CA ALA A 204 15.68 2.37 -2.18
C ALA A 204 17.20 2.46 -2.41
N GLY A 205 17.99 2.58 -1.34
CA GLY A 205 19.46 2.58 -1.44
C GLY A 205 20.01 1.27 -2.00
N VAL A 206 19.50 0.13 -1.54
CA VAL A 206 19.88 -1.19 -2.06
C VAL A 206 19.48 -1.34 -3.53
N VAL A 207 18.30 -0.89 -3.93
CA VAL A 207 17.89 -0.96 -5.35
C VAL A 207 18.77 -0.06 -6.20
N ALA A 208 18.99 1.19 -5.78
CA ALA A 208 19.79 2.15 -6.53
C ALA A 208 21.25 1.70 -6.68
N SER A 209 21.85 1.06 -5.67
CA SER A 209 23.22 0.53 -5.78
C SER A 209 23.37 -0.61 -6.78
N ASN A 210 22.27 -1.19 -7.27
CA ASN A 210 22.26 -2.24 -8.28
C ASN A 210 21.84 -1.73 -9.67
N VAL A 211 21.50 -0.44 -9.81
CA VAL A 211 21.21 0.15 -11.12
C VAL A 211 22.55 0.52 -11.77
N PRO A 212 22.89 -0.04 -12.95
CA PRO A 212 24.11 0.33 -13.64
C PRO A 212 24.06 1.82 -14.03
N PRO A 213 25.21 2.53 -14.03
CA PRO A 213 25.25 3.89 -14.53
C PRO A 213 24.74 3.93 -15.97
N PRO A 214 24.11 5.04 -16.39
CA PRO A 214 23.68 5.19 -17.78
C PRO A 214 24.90 4.99 -18.68
N ALA A 215 24.70 4.32 -19.81
CA ALA A 215 25.72 4.33 -20.84
C ALA A 215 25.96 5.79 -21.27
N PRO A 216 27.23 6.22 -21.48
CA PRO A 216 27.50 7.56 -22.00
C PRO A 216 26.74 7.74 -23.31
N GLU A 217 26.16 8.93 -23.50
CA GLU A 217 25.47 9.22 -24.76
C GLU A 217 26.47 9.20 -25.92
N PRO A 218 26.07 8.72 -27.12
CA PRO A 218 26.96 8.64 -28.27
C PRO A 218 27.58 10.01 -28.64
N ASP A 219 26.88 11.10 -28.39
CA ASP A 219 27.37 12.46 -28.65
C ASP A 219 28.51 12.88 -27.70
N GLU A 220 28.59 12.33 -26.48
CA GLU A 220 29.75 12.52 -25.59
C GLU A 220 30.95 11.70 -26.06
N LEU A 221 30.71 10.53 -26.66
CA LEU A 221 31.78 9.71 -27.24
C LEU A 221 32.39 10.42 -28.46
N ASP A 222 31.57 11.03 -29.31
CA ASP A 222 32.04 11.80 -30.47
C ASP A 222 32.83 13.06 -30.09
N LEU A 223 32.59 13.64 -28.91
CA LEU A 223 33.40 14.73 -28.34
C LEU A 223 34.74 14.26 -27.75
N LEU A 224 34.85 12.98 -27.39
CA LEU A 224 36.08 12.38 -26.84
C LEU A 224 37.00 11.81 -27.94
N VAL A 225 36.45 11.44 -29.10
CA VAL A 225 37.21 10.91 -30.25
C VAL A 225 38.32 11.86 -30.78
N PRO A 226 38.17 13.20 -30.82
CA PRO A 226 39.21 14.10 -31.33
C PRO A 226 40.41 14.29 -30.40
N LEU A 227 40.33 13.82 -29.15
CA LEU A 227 41.41 13.89 -28.16
C LEU A 227 42.35 12.68 -28.20
N LEU A 228 42.01 11.63 -28.95
CA LEU A 228 42.93 10.53 -29.18
C LEU A 228 44.07 11.02 -30.07
N PRO A 229 45.34 10.71 -29.73
CA PRO A 229 46.49 11.06 -30.57
C PRO A 229 46.26 10.59 -32.01
N GLY A 230 46.79 11.31 -33.01
CA GLY A 230 46.68 10.88 -34.40
C GLY A 230 47.24 9.46 -34.62
N PRO A 231 46.83 8.77 -35.70
CA PRO A 231 47.11 7.35 -35.95
C PRO A 231 48.60 6.97 -36.09
N ASP A 232 49.52 7.93 -35.94
CA ASP A 232 50.96 7.73 -36.11
C ASP A 232 51.69 7.39 -34.78
N ASP A 233 50.98 7.32 -33.64
CA ASP A 233 51.59 7.03 -32.33
C ASP A 233 50.81 5.95 -31.54
N GLU A 234 50.77 4.73 -32.09
CA GLU A 234 50.07 3.56 -31.52
C GLU A 234 50.44 3.31 -30.04
N ARG A 235 51.67 3.62 -29.62
CA ARG A 235 52.09 3.44 -28.23
C ARG A 235 51.48 4.45 -27.27
N ALA A 236 51.29 5.69 -27.71
CA ALA A 236 50.66 6.72 -26.89
C ALA A 236 49.15 6.46 -26.73
N GLN A 237 48.50 5.93 -27.77
CA GLN A 237 47.08 5.57 -27.73
C GLN A 237 46.81 4.43 -26.74
N ASP A 238 47.64 3.39 -26.73
CA ASP A 238 47.46 2.25 -25.81
C ASP A 238 47.63 2.66 -24.34
N GLU A 239 48.62 3.52 -24.05
CA GLU A 239 48.91 3.96 -22.68
C GLU A 239 47.84 4.92 -22.14
N GLU A 240 47.29 5.78 -23.00
CA GLU A 240 46.23 6.73 -22.63
C GLU A 240 44.86 6.07 -22.50
N LEU A 241 44.52 5.12 -23.40
CA LEU A 241 43.32 4.32 -23.30
C LEU A 241 43.32 3.49 -22.01
N PHE A 242 44.47 2.92 -21.64
CA PHE A 242 44.63 2.18 -20.40
C PHE A 242 44.39 3.07 -19.17
N ARG A 243 44.93 4.28 -19.18
CA ARG A 243 44.77 5.25 -18.10
C ARG A 243 43.30 5.68 -17.93
N ILE A 244 42.58 5.88 -19.02
CA ILE A 244 41.15 6.22 -19.01
C ILE A 244 40.31 5.05 -18.46
N LEU A 245 40.64 3.82 -18.85
CA LEU A 245 39.94 2.62 -18.36
C LEU A 245 40.22 2.35 -16.87
N GLU A 246 41.45 2.56 -16.42
CA GLU A 246 41.86 2.44 -15.01
C GLU A 246 41.21 3.51 -14.13
N LEU A 247 41.14 4.77 -14.62
CA LEU A 247 40.44 5.86 -13.93
C LEU A 247 38.93 5.63 -13.80
N ARG A 248 38.33 4.85 -14.72
CA ARG A 248 36.92 4.47 -14.68
C ARG A 248 36.64 3.22 -13.84
N GLY A 249 37.66 2.63 -13.22
CA GLY A 249 37.50 1.52 -12.28
C GLY A 249 36.92 0.26 -12.91
N LEU A 250 37.11 0.03 -14.22
CA LEU A 250 36.71 -1.20 -14.89
C LEU A 250 37.75 -2.30 -14.57
N PRO A 251 37.42 -3.33 -13.77
CA PRO A 251 38.37 -4.35 -13.41
C PRO A 251 38.56 -5.34 -14.57
N GLY A 252 39.81 -5.53 -15.04
CA GLY A 252 40.19 -6.78 -15.71
C GLY A 252 40.99 -6.76 -17.01
N PHE A 253 41.52 -5.63 -17.48
CA PHE A 253 42.44 -5.66 -18.63
C PHE A 253 43.89 -5.64 -18.14
N HIS A 254 44.52 -6.82 -18.02
CA HIS A 254 45.97 -6.93 -17.85
C HIS A 254 46.59 -7.15 -19.24
N PRO A 255 47.45 -6.23 -19.74
CA PRO A 255 48.02 -6.31 -21.09
C PRO A 255 49.14 -7.37 -21.19
N ASP A 256 49.53 -8.01 -20.09
CA ASP A 256 50.49 -9.09 -20.09
C ASP A 256 49.86 -10.37 -20.64
N GLY A 257 49.81 -10.44 -21.97
CA GLY A 257 49.58 -11.65 -22.76
C GLY A 257 50.68 -12.71 -22.60
N SER A 258 51.14 -12.98 -21.38
CA SER A 258 52.08 -14.06 -21.06
C SER A 258 51.38 -15.29 -20.46
N GLY A 259 50.11 -15.50 -20.79
CA GLY A 259 49.40 -16.76 -20.55
C GLY A 259 49.74 -17.81 -21.61
N ALA A 260 51.03 -18.11 -21.81
CA ALA A 260 51.40 -19.35 -22.47
C ALA A 260 50.98 -20.51 -21.56
N PRO A 261 50.17 -21.48 -22.02
CA PRO A 261 49.91 -22.68 -21.23
C PRO A 261 51.21 -23.48 -21.15
N ASP A 262 51.88 -23.41 -20.01
CA ASP A 262 53.02 -24.27 -19.69
C ASP A 262 52.58 -25.74 -19.83
N GLY A 263 53.10 -26.39 -20.87
CA GLY A 263 52.98 -27.82 -21.09
C GLY A 263 53.71 -28.57 -19.99
N GLY A 264 53.00 -28.88 -18.91
CA GLY A 264 53.45 -29.78 -17.86
C GLY A 264 53.52 -31.23 -18.36
N SER A 265 54.72 -31.63 -18.78
CA SER A 265 55.13 -33.02 -19.03
C SER A 265 54.93 -33.90 -17.79
N THR A 266 54.26 -35.03 -17.99
CA THR A 266 54.25 -36.18 -17.08
C THR A 266 55.50 -37.04 -17.31
N PRO A 267 56.25 -37.42 -16.27
CA PRO A 267 57.17 -38.56 -16.32
C PRO A 267 56.68 -39.75 -15.46
N PRO A 268 57.21 -40.96 -15.71
CA PRO A 268 56.61 -42.25 -15.37
C PRO A 268 56.75 -42.70 -13.91
#